data_AF-A0A352Y249-F1
#
_entry.id   AF-A0A352Y249-F1
#
_cell.length_a   1.000
_cell.length_b   1.000
_cell.length_c   1.000
_cell.angle_alpha   90.00
_cell.angle_beta   90.00
_cell.angle_gamma   90.00
#
_symmetry.space_group_name_H-M   'P 1'
#
loop_
_entity.id
_entity.type
_entity.pdbx_description
1 polymer ?
#
loop_
_entity_poly.entity_id
_entity_poly.type
_entity_poly.pdbx_seq_one_letter_code
_entity_poly.pdbx_strand_id
1 'polypeptide(L)'
;MINRRQCMRQEQIVEAYDYCRRVTQRASKTFYWGSMFLPPAKREAIWAVYAFCRVVDDIVDEALDIWTPRRGHLVGSSTPIQAFL
;
A
#
# COMPACT_ATOMS: atom_id res chain seq x y z
N MET A 1 -28.50 -10.46 -24.16
CA MET A 1 -27.75 -11.68 -23.76
C MET A 1 -26.30 -11.30 -23.51
N ILE A 2 -25.82 -11.40 -22.27
CA ILE A 2 -24.43 -11.04 -21.89
C ILE A 2 -23.52 -12.24 -22.21
N ASN A 3 -22.44 -12.00 -22.97
CA ASN A 3 -21.51 -13.04 -23.41
C ASN A 3 -20.65 -13.57 -22.24
N ARG A 4 -20.31 -14.86 -22.23
CA ARG A 4 -19.48 -15.53 -21.19
C ARG A 4 -18.17 -14.77 -20.93
N ARG A 5 -17.53 -14.21 -21.96
CA ARG A 5 -16.31 -13.38 -21.82
C ARG A 5 -16.52 -12.07 -21.06
N GLN A 6 -17.71 -11.46 -21.16
CA GLN A 6 -18.03 -10.23 -20.43
C GLN A 6 -18.31 -10.49 -18.95
N CYS A 7 -18.95 -11.62 -18.62
CA CYS A 7 -19.16 -12.06 -17.23
C CYS A 7 -17.82 -12.26 -16.51
N MET A 8 -16.88 -12.99 -17.13
CA MET A 8 -15.56 -13.23 -16.55
C MET A 8 -14.79 -11.94 -16.28
N ARG A 9 -14.84 -10.97 -17.20
CA ARG A 9 -14.18 -9.66 -17.00
C ARG A 9 -14.81 -8.86 -15.85
N GLN A 10 -16.13 -8.87 -15.73
CA GLN A 10 -16.78 -8.18 -14.62
C GLN A 10 -16.46 -8.83 -13.27
N GLU A 11 -16.39 -10.15 -13.22
CA GLU A 11 -15.98 -10.89 -12.03
C GLU A 11 -14.54 -10.55 -11.61
N GLN A 12 -13.61 -10.50 -12.58
CA GLN A 12 -12.22 -10.08 -12.34
C GLN A 12 -12.13 -8.63 -11.81
N ILE A 13 -12.94 -7.72 -12.34
CA ILE A 13 -12.96 -6.32 -11.89
C ILE A 13 -13.47 -6.23 -10.45
N VAL A 14 -14.53 -6.97 -10.10
CA VAL A 14 -15.05 -7.01 -8.73
C VAL A 14 -14.00 -7.56 -7.77
N GLU A 15 -13.33 -8.66 -8.14
CA GLU A 15 -12.26 -9.24 -7.33
C GLU A 15 -11.07 -8.27 -7.12
N ALA A 16 -10.70 -7.53 -8.17
CA ALA A 16 -9.63 -6.53 -8.10
C ALA A 16 -9.98 -5.37 -7.15
N TYR A 17 -11.21 -4.86 -7.18
CA TYR A 17 -11.64 -3.83 -6.23
C TYR A 17 -11.71 -4.35 -4.79
N ASP A 18 -12.14 -5.59 -4.59
CA ASP A 18 -12.14 -6.24 -3.27
C ASP A 18 -10.73 -6.44 -2.73
N TYR A 19 -9.75 -6.74 -3.59
CA TYR A 19 -8.35 -6.75 -3.21
C TYR A 19 -7.89 -5.37 -2.72
N CYS A 20 -8.15 -4.31 -3.50
CA CYS A 20 -7.78 -2.93 -3.14
C CYS A 20 -8.42 -2.48 -1.82
N ARG A 21 -9.67 -2.88 -1.58
CA ARG A 21 -10.37 -2.67 -0.31
C ARG A 21 -9.62 -3.33 0.85
N ARG A 22 -9.21 -4.60 0.72
CA ARG A 22 -8.48 -5.33 1.76
C ARG A 22 -7.12 -4.69 2.06
N VAL A 23 -6.39 -4.24 1.04
CA VAL A 23 -5.12 -3.53 1.20
C VAL A 23 -5.35 -2.23 2.00
N THR A 24 -6.34 -1.43 1.59
CA THR A 24 -6.67 -0.16 2.26
C THR A 24 -7.05 -0.38 3.72
N GLN A 25 -7.87 -1.39 4.00
CA GLN A 25 -8.32 -1.74 5.35
C GLN A 25 -7.15 -2.16 6.26
N ARG A 26 -6.15 -2.86 5.71
CA ARG A 26 -4.94 -3.29 6.45
C ARG A 26 -3.97 -2.14 6.69
N ALA A 27 -3.79 -1.27 5.70
CA ALA A 27 -2.84 -0.16 5.75
C ALA A 27 -3.31 0.95 6.71
N SER A 28 -4.59 1.35 6.68
CA SER A 28 -5.10 2.37 7.58
C SER A 28 -6.57 2.20 7.93
N LYS A 29 -6.84 1.94 9.21
CA LYS A 29 -8.21 1.84 9.74
C LYS A 29 -8.93 3.19 9.69
N THR A 30 -8.24 4.29 10.02
CA THR A 30 -8.85 5.63 10.05
C THR A 30 -9.27 6.09 8.66
N PHE A 31 -8.40 5.90 7.66
CA PHE A 31 -8.72 6.23 6.27
C PHE A 31 -9.85 5.36 5.72
N TYR A 32 -9.82 4.04 6.01
CA TYR A 32 -10.89 3.13 5.61
C TYR A 32 -12.26 3.56 6.17
N TRP A 33 -12.33 3.92 7.46
CA TRP A 33 -13.56 4.43 8.05
C TRP A 33 -13.99 5.78 7.47
N GLY A 34 -13.05 6.71 7.21
CA GLY A 34 -13.35 7.98 6.54
C GLY A 34 -13.90 7.79 5.13
N SER A 35 -13.37 6.82 4.38
CA SER A 35 -13.80 6.51 3.02
C SER A 35 -15.22 5.93 2.94
N MET A 36 -15.75 5.38 4.05
CA MET A 36 -17.14 4.90 4.11
C MET A 36 -18.18 6.01 3.99
N PHE A 37 -17.80 7.27 4.20
CA PHE A 37 -18.69 8.41 4.01
C PHE A 37 -18.92 8.76 2.52
N LEU A 38 -18.13 8.18 1.60
CA LEU A 38 -18.28 8.43 0.17
C LEU A 38 -19.28 7.48 -0.51
N PRO A 39 -19.90 7.90 -1.62
CA PRO A 39 -20.71 7.03 -2.46
C PRO A 39 -19.95 5.78 -2.93
N PRO A 40 -20.61 4.62 -3.11
CA PRO A 40 -19.99 3.34 -3.45
C PRO A 40 -18.98 3.39 -4.60
N ALA A 41 -19.35 4.03 -5.71
CA ALA A 41 -18.46 4.15 -6.88
C ALA A 41 -17.19 4.97 -6.59
N LYS A 42 -17.26 5.97 -5.70
CA LYS A 42 -16.11 6.82 -5.36
C LYS A 42 -15.17 6.12 -4.38
N ARG A 43 -15.70 5.36 -3.41
CA ARG A 43 -14.85 4.61 -2.47
C ARG A 43 -14.03 3.53 -3.16
N GLU A 44 -14.60 2.82 -4.14
CA GLU A 44 -13.89 1.81 -4.92
C GLU A 44 -12.70 2.42 -5.69
N ALA A 45 -12.91 3.57 -6.33
CA ALA A 45 -11.85 4.31 -7.02
C ALA A 45 -10.75 4.77 -6.05
N ILE A 46 -11.12 5.32 -4.89
CA ILE A 46 -10.15 5.79 -3.88
C ILE A 46 -9.34 4.62 -3.32
N TRP A 47 -9.97 3.48 -3.04
CA TRP A 47 -9.27 2.29 -2.54
C TRP A 47 -8.26 1.75 -3.56
N ALA A 48 -8.59 1.77 -4.84
CA ALA A 48 -7.65 1.37 -5.90
C ALA A 48 -6.42 2.27 -5.96
N VAL A 49 -6.62 3.60 -5.95
CA VAL A 49 -5.52 4.57 -5.96
C VAL A 49 -4.67 4.46 -4.69
N TYR A 50 -5.31 4.37 -3.52
CA TYR A 50 -4.60 4.26 -2.25
C TYR A 50 -3.79 2.96 -2.15
N ALA A 51 -4.36 1.83 -2.57
CA ALA A 51 -3.66 0.55 -2.59
C ALA A 51 -2.43 0.57 -3.51
N PHE A 52 -2.54 1.22 -4.67
CA PHE A 52 -1.39 1.41 -5.56
C PHE A 52 -0.28 2.23 -4.90
N CYS A 53 -0.63 3.40 -4.35
CA CYS A 53 0.35 4.25 -3.67
C CYS A 53 1.03 3.50 -2.51
N ARG A 54 0.30 2.68 -1.76
CA ARG A 54 0.85 1.92 -0.64
C ARG A 54 1.88 0.88 -1.08
N VAL A 55 1.62 0.16 -2.16
CA VAL A 55 2.57 -0.82 -2.71
C VAL A 55 3.84 -0.13 -3.19
N VAL A 56 3.71 1.04 -3.83
CA VAL A 56 4.87 1.82 -4.28
C VAL A 56 5.68 2.32 -3.08
N ASP A 57 5.00 2.83 -2.06
CA ASP A 57 5.60 3.29 -0.80
C ASP A 57 6.36 2.17 -0.09
N ASP A 58 5.79 0.95 -0.02
CA ASP A 58 6.47 -0.24 0.52
C ASP A 58 7.79 -0.56 -0.22
N ILE A 59 7.79 -0.46 -1.55
CA ILE A 59 9.00 -0.70 -2.36
C ILE A 59 10.05 0.40 -2.11
N VAL A 60 9.61 1.65 -2.00
CA VAL A 60 10.50 2.79 -1.74
C VAL A 60 11.08 2.71 -0.33
N ASP A 61 10.27 2.38 0.66
CA ASP A 61 10.69 2.22 2.06
C ASP A 61 11.70 1.08 2.22
N GLU A 62 11.49 -0.06 1.56
CA GLU A 62 12.46 -1.17 1.56
C GLU A 62 13.79 -0.75 0.93
N ALA A 63 13.74 0.00 -0.18
CA ALA A 63 14.94 0.55 -0.79
C ALA A 63 15.65 1.56 0.13
N LEU A 64 14.92 2.39 0.86
CA LEU A 64 15.48 3.35 1.81
C LEU A 64 16.08 2.68 3.04
N ASP A 65 15.47 1.62 3.58
CA ASP A 65 16.03 0.88 4.73
C ASP A 65 17.37 0.20 4.36
N ILE A 66 17.59 -0.18 3.08
CA ILE A 66 18.87 -0.71 2.58
C ILE A 66 19.96 0.38 2.52
N TRP A 67 19.62 1.57 2.03
CA TRP A 67 20.59 2.65 1.81
C TRP A 67 20.80 3.55 3.04
N THR A 68 19.84 3.56 3.96
CA THR A 68 19.89 4.34 5.20
C THR A 68 19.62 3.42 6.40
N PRO A 69 20.65 2.75 6.93
CA PRO A 69 20.48 2.00 8.18
C PRO A 69 19.91 2.95 9.23
N ARG A 70 18.77 2.59 9.83
CA ARG A 70 18.07 3.43 10.81
C ARG A 70 19.05 3.91 11.88
N ARG A 71 19.42 5.20 11.83
CA ARG A 71 20.16 5.89 12.88
C ARG A 71 19.25 5.99 14.11
N GLY A 72 19.20 4.93 14.92
CA GLY A 72 18.33 4.93 16.10
C GLY A 72 18.42 3.69 16.99
N HIS A 73 18.90 2.55 16.50
CA HIS A 73 19.27 1.45 17.40
C HIS A 73 20.76 1.56 17.72
N LEU A 74 21.08 2.20 18.84
CA LEU A 74 22.43 2.22 19.43
C LEU A 74 22.78 0.81 19.93
N VAL A 75 22.97 -0.15 19.01
CA VAL A 75 23.82 -1.28 19.31
C VAL A 75 25.23 -0.78 19.07
N GLY A 76 25.96 -0.60 20.16
CA GLY A 76 27.37 -0.24 20.12
C GLY A 76 28.16 -1.30 19.35
N SER A 77 28.30 -1.10 18.04
CA SER A 77 29.32 -1.78 17.26
C SER A 77 30.60 -0.95 17.37
N SER A 78 31.54 -1.49 18.13
CA SER A 78 32.92 -1.03 18.31
C SER A 78 33.69 -1.00 16.99
N THR A 79 33.45 0.00 16.14
CA THR A 79 34.29 0.30 14.97
C THR A 79 34.69 1.78 14.99
N PRO A 80 35.93 2.12 15.38
CA PRO A 80 36.37 3.50 15.59
C PRO A 80 36.93 4.16 14.32
N ILE A 81 36.28 4.05 13.14
CA ILE A 81 36.92 4.48 11.86
C ILE A 81 36.17 5.59 11.10
N GLN A 82 35.09 6.19 11.61
CA GLN A 82 34.42 7.30 10.89
C GLN A 82 34.23 8.57 11.71
N ALA A 83 35.28 8.97 12.43
CA ALA A 83 35.40 10.32 13.00
C ALA A 83 36.67 10.99 12.50
N PHE A 84 36.76 11.29 11.19
CA PHE A 84 37.61 12.36 10.65
C PHE A 84 37.31 12.55 9.15
N LEU A 85 36.32 13.39 8.86
CA LEU A 85 36.27 14.32 7.73
C LEU A 85 35.19 15.36 8.00
#